data_AF-A0A1I5WBJ2-F1
#
_entry.id   AF-A0A1I5WBJ2-F1
#
_cell.length_a   1.000
_cell.length_b   1.000
_cell.length_c   1.000
_cell.angle_alpha   90.00
_cell.angle_beta   90.00
_cell.angle_gamma   90.00
#
_symmetry.space_group_name_H-M   'P 1'
#
loop_
_entity.id
_entity.type
_entity.pdbx_description
1 polymer ?
#
loop_
_entity_poly.entity_id
_entity_poly.type
_entity_poly.pdbx_seq_one_letter_code
_entity_poly.pdbx_strand_id
1 'polypeptide(L)'
;MKKIISNIRGSGIVEYGAVAGLVSVIAIGSVLSFGEKTDATFDGATTQVADARASVAGGSGEAITDGGTTTPEEPTDEGTTTPEEPTDGAGDTWEEPVVSPVPSDSWCYDPSYVGVVGEPGSVCGGMLIVDLTMMHMVASPAVGGDGTFALLKDGTYYTFEDDAHNIFTGQVKYFGKMFESTSYNGDIGYWDTSNALEMHWMFMGNSAFNQDLSTWDVSNVQYMNGMFGYASAFNSPLNDWDVSSVTDMSHMFGGADAFNQPLDTWKTGAATNMDYMFNDADSFAQDLSMWCVSQIAAFPQNFDANTPAWGAGPDGRPVWGTCPTP
;
A
#
# COMPACT_ATOMS: atom_id res chain seq x y z
N MET A 1 39.49 23.26 62.29
CA MET A 1 40.42 22.21 61.83
C MET A 1 40.92 22.59 60.44
N LYS A 2 42.21 22.31 60.17
CA LYS A 2 43.06 22.68 59.00
C LYS A 2 42.34 22.47 57.65
N LYS A 3 42.30 23.40 56.68
CA LYS A 3 43.36 23.87 55.72
C LYS A 3 44.05 22.67 55.03
N ILE A 4 43.95 22.48 53.71
CA ILE A 4 44.90 23.02 52.71
C ILE A 4 44.45 22.69 51.27
N ILE A 5 44.74 23.65 50.40
CA ILE A 5 44.66 23.78 48.92
C ILE A 5 45.80 22.99 48.22
N SER A 6 45.61 22.48 47.00
CA SER A 6 46.53 22.76 45.85
C SER A 6 46.11 22.10 44.53
N ASN A 7 45.96 22.96 43.51
CA ASN A 7 46.10 22.70 42.08
C ASN A 7 47.43 22.02 41.71
N ILE A 8 47.47 21.29 40.59
CA ILE A 8 48.52 21.40 39.56
C ILE A 8 47.88 21.19 38.15
N ARG A 9 48.08 22.17 37.26
CA ARG A 9 47.99 22.06 35.79
C ARG A 9 49.32 21.56 35.23
N GLY A 10 49.32 20.87 34.10
CA GLY A 10 50.43 20.96 33.14
C GLY A 10 50.75 19.73 32.28
N SER A 11 50.34 19.83 31.00
CA SER A 11 51.18 19.65 29.78
C SER A 11 51.72 18.28 29.34
N GLY A 12 51.34 17.92 28.09
CA GLY A 12 52.09 17.09 27.11
C GLY A 12 52.19 15.61 27.47
N ILE A 13 52.25 14.62 26.58
CA ILE A 13 52.85 14.51 25.25
C ILE A 13 52.26 13.25 24.57
N VAL A 14 52.41 13.20 23.24
CA VAL A 14 52.00 12.23 22.21
C VAL A 14 52.60 10.83 22.39
N GLU A 15 51.86 9.73 22.11
CA GLU A 15 52.21 8.69 21.11
C GLU A 15 51.32 7.43 21.10
N TYR A 16 51.35 6.80 19.92
CA TYR A 16 50.63 5.65 19.39
C TYR A 16 50.76 4.33 20.17
N GLY A 17 49.76 3.46 20.04
CA GLY A 17 49.92 2.04 20.36
C GLY A 17 48.62 1.23 20.21
N ALA A 18 48.38 0.70 19.01
CA ALA A 18 47.45 -0.41 18.82
C ALA A 18 48.00 -1.65 19.53
N VAL A 19 47.21 -2.28 20.40
CA VAL A 19 47.44 -3.68 20.82
C VAL A 19 46.11 -4.39 20.94
N ALA A 20 46.01 -5.48 20.20
CA ALA A 20 44.90 -6.42 20.18
C ALA A 20 44.85 -7.26 21.47
N GLY A 21 43.65 -7.70 21.80
CA GLY A 21 43.40 -8.95 22.51
C GLY A 21 43.35 -8.85 24.03
N LEU A 22 42.16 -9.08 24.58
CA LEU A 22 42.01 -9.96 25.73
C LEU A 22 40.58 -10.51 25.77
N VAL A 23 40.52 -11.83 25.58
CA VAL A 23 39.41 -12.70 25.87
C VAL A 23 39.04 -12.54 27.35
N SER A 24 37.77 -12.34 27.66
CA SER A 24 37.22 -12.66 28.98
C SER A 24 35.88 -13.34 28.82
N VAL A 25 35.95 -14.65 29.03
CA VAL A 25 34.82 -15.54 29.28
C VAL A 25 34.24 -15.16 30.64
N ILE A 26 32.97 -14.73 30.65
CA ILE A 26 32.12 -14.82 31.84
C ILE A 26 30.81 -15.44 31.37
N ALA A 27 30.67 -16.74 31.62
CA ALA A 27 29.41 -17.44 31.61
C ALA A 27 28.84 -17.39 33.04
N ILE A 28 27.64 -16.84 33.20
CA ILE A 28 26.73 -17.19 34.29
C ILE A 28 25.34 -17.21 33.66
N GLY A 29 24.74 -18.40 33.66
CA GLY A 29 23.53 -18.69 32.92
C GLY A 29 22.22 -18.48 33.68
N SER A 30 21.19 -19.03 33.04
CA SER A 30 19.80 -19.22 33.46
C SER A 30 18.85 -18.12 32.99
N VAL A 31 18.32 -18.29 31.77
CA VAL A 31 16.99 -17.79 31.42
C VAL A 31 16.18 -18.95 30.84
N LEU A 32 14.93 -18.96 31.27
CA LEU A 32 13.88 -19.94 31.17
C LEU A 32 13.63 -20.43 29.74
N SER A 33 13.36 -21.74 29.64
CA SER A 33 12.81 -22.40 28.46
C SER A 33 11.48 -21.74 28.09
N PHE A 34 11.43 -21.12 26.91
CA PHE A 34 10.20 -20.89 26.17
C PHE A 34 10.12 -21.92 25.05
N GLY A 35 8.93 -22.49 24.89
CA GLY A 35 8.64 -23.50 23.88
C GLY A 35 8.87 -22.95 22.49
N GLU A 36 9.68 -23.68 21.73
CA GLU A 36 9.95 -23.51 20.32
C GLU A 36 8.65 -23.74 19.54
N LYS A 37 7.96 -22.66 19.12
CA LYS A 37 6.95 -22.73 18.08
C LYS A 37 7.71 -22.55 16.77
N THR A 38 7.86 -23.64 16.04
CA THR A 38 8.63 -23.74 14.80
C THR A 38 8.21 -22.66 13.80
N ASP A 39 9.16 -21.81 13.41
CA ASP A 39 9.06 -20.91 12.26
C ASP A 39 8.69 -21.71 11.02
N ALA A 40 7.51 -21.41 10.46
CA ALA A 40 7.22 -21.73 9.08
C ALA A 40 7.99 -20.73 8.21
N THR A 41 9.19 -21.11 7.79
CA THR A 41 9.82 -20.51 6.61
C THR A 41 8.89 -20.75 5.42
N PHE A 42 8.19 -19.70 4.98
CA PHE A 42 7.40 -19.75 3.76
C PHE A 42 8.30 -19.34 2.58
N ASP A 43 8.58 -20.32 1.73
CA ASP A 43 9.35 -20.18 0.49
C ASP A 43 8.61 -19.24 -0.47
N GLY A 44 9.30 -18.19 -0.91
CA GLY A 44 8.77 -17.20 -1.83
C GLY A 44 8.47 -17.83 -3.18
N ALA A 45 7.19 -17.88 -3.54
CA ALA A 45 6.75 -18.21 -4.89
C ALA A 45 7.32 -17.18 -5.87
N THR A 46 8.44 -17.55 -6.49
CA THR A 46 9.07 -16.83 -7.59
C THR A 46 8.21 -17.04 -8.83
N THR A 47 7.33 -16.09 -9.16
CA THR A 47 6.64 -16.11 -10.45
C THR A 47 7.56 -15.49 -11.50
N GLN A 48 8.01 -16.34 -12.42
CA GLN A 48 8.84 -15.97 -13.56
C GLN A 48 8.10 -15.02 -14.50
N VAL A 49 8.76 -13.93 -14.86
CA VAL A 49 8.38 -13.02 -15.93
C VAL A 49 8.48 -13.78 -17.26
N ALA A 50 7.35 -14.03 -17.90
CA ALA A 50 7.29 -14.52 -19.28
C ALA A 50 7.58 -13.35 -20.22
N ASP A 51 8.84 -13.22 -20.61
CA ASP A 51 9.34 -12.27 -21.60
C ASP A 51 8.95 -12.76 -23.01
N ALA A 52 7.86 -12.24 -23.56
CA ALA A 52 7.46 -12.49 -24.95
C ALA A 52 8.36 -11.70 -25.90
N ARG A 53 9.54 -12.25 -26.23
CA ARG A 53 10.43 -11.70 -27.24
C ARG A 53 10.05 -12.17 -28.64
N ALA A 54 9.73 -11.17 -29.47
CA ALA A 54 9.52 -11.25 -30.90
C ALA A 54 10.63 -12.03 -31.63
N SER A 55 10.22 -12.90 -32.55
CA SER A 55 11.08 -13.57 -33.51
C SER A 55 11.52 -12.59 -34.62
N VAL A 56 12.77 -12.14 -34.55
CA VAL A 56 13.48 -11.54 -35.68
C VAL A 56 14.26 -12.64 -36.37
N ALA A 57 13.77 -13.09 -37.53
CA ALA A 57 14.53 -13.95 -38.44
C ALA A 57 15.50 -13.09 -39.25
N GLY A 58 16.81 -13.35 -39.07
CA GLY A 58 17.88 -12.79 -39.87
C GLY A 58 17.88 -13.34 -41.30
N GLY A 59 18.19 -12.46 -42.24
CA GLY A 59 18.26 -12.76 -43.66
C GLY A 59 19.58 -13.36 -44.12
N SER A 60 19.57 -13.79 -45.38
CA SER A 60 20.74 -13.86 -46.26
C SER A 60 20.29 -13.50 -47.69
N GLY A 61 20.96 -12.52 -48.31
CA GLY A 61 20.81 -12.12 -49.72
C GLY A 61 21.21 -13.24 -50.70
N GLU A 62 21.16 -13.11 -52.02
CA GLU A 62 21.04 -12.00 -52.97
C GLU A 62 20.43 -12.56 -54.27
N ALA A 63 19.81 -11.75 -55.13
CA ALA A 63 20.15 -11.61 -56.57
C ALA A 63 19.11 -10.77 -57.34
N ILE A 64 19.58 -10.18 -58.43
CA ILE A 64 19.07 -9.03 -59.20
C ILE A 64 18.18 -9.46 -60.40
N THR A 65 17.42 -8.49 -60.94
CA THR A 65 16.86 -8.32 -62.33
C THR A 65 15.49 -8.99 -62.56
N ASP A 66 14.50 -8.47 -63.30
CA ASP A 66 14.31 -7.34 -64.23
C ASP A 66 12.78 -7.19 -64.49
N GLY A 67 12.34 -5.97 -64.83
CA GLY A 67 11.31 -5.73 -65.85
C GLY A 67 9.82 -5.86 -65.49
N GLY A 68 9.06 -4.78 -65.71
CA GLY A 68 7.62 -4.90 -65.95
C GLY A 68 6.76 -3.69 -65.58
N THR A 69 6.74 -2.68 -66.44
CA THR A 69 5.78 -1.57 -66.48
C THR A 69 4.32 -2.01 -66.55
N THR A 70 3.42 -1.33 -65.84
CA THR A 70 2.26 -0.57 -66.39
C THR A 70 1.31 -0.09 -65.26
N THR A 71 1.17 1.23 -65.16
CA THR A 71 -0.01 1.94 -64.63
C THR A 71 -1.06 2.07 -65.75
N PRO A 72 -2.22 2.73 -65.56
CA PRO A 72 -3.12 2.83 -64.38
C PRO A 72 -4.60 2.70 -64.82
N GLU A 73 -5.56 2.42 -63.92
CA GLU A 73 -6.95 2.88 -64.11
C GLU A 73 -7.61 3.19 -62.75
N GLU A 74 -7.89 4.48 -62.54
CA GLU A 74 -9.01 4.96 -61.73
C GLU A 74 -10.24 5.02 -62.67
N PRO A 75 -11.48 4.89 -62.15
CA PRO A 75 -12.33 6.08 -62.20
C PRO A 75 -13.40 6.19 -61.08
N THR A 76 -13.69 7.45 -60.69
CA THR A 76 -15.02 8.14 -60.54
C THR A 76 -16.20 7.40 -59.89
N ASP A 77 -17.17 7.99 -59.18
CA ASP A 77 -17.56 9.33 -58.74
C ASP A 77 -18.94 9.17 -58.04
N GLU A 78 -19.26 10.11 -57.13
CA GLU A 78 -20.56 10.57 -56.61
C GLU A 78 -21.75 9.63 -56.29
N GLY A 79 -22.40 9.90 -55.14
CA GLY A 79 -23.80 9.50 -54.93
C GLY A 79 -24.31 9.54 -53.48
N THR A 80 -24.67 10.73 -52.99
CA THR A 80 -25.47 10.95 -51.78
C THR A 80 -26.85 10.27 -51.85
N THR A 81 -27.27 9.56 -50.78
CA THR A 81 -28.66 9.59 -50.27
C THR A 81 -28.70 9.12 -48.80
N THR A 82 -29.25 9.95 -47.92
CA THR A 82 -29.78 9.56 -46.62
C THR A 82 -31.08 8.78 -46.78
N PRO A 83 -31.33 7.79 -45.92
CA PRO A 83 -32.63 7.76 -45.25
C PRO A 83 -32.57 7.39 -43.76
N GLU A 84 -33.35 8.15 -42.98
CA GLU A 84 -34.19 7.81 -41.82
C GLU A 84 -33.70 6.82 -40.75
N GLU A 85 -33.74 7.30 -39.49
CA GLU A 85 -33.68 6.50 -38.25
C GLU A 85 -34.73 5.38 -38.21
N PRO A 86 -34.37 4.25 -37.60
CA PRO A 86 -35.23 3.53 -36.69
C PRO A 86 -34.77 3.72 -35.24
N THR A 87 -35.75 4.00 -34.40
CA THR A 87 -35.69 4.06 -32.94
C THR A 87 -35.37 2.71 -32.29
N ASP A 88 -34.84 2.81 -31.06
CA ASP A 88 -34.79 1.83 -29.98
C ASP A 88 -33.78 0.66 -30.03
N GLY A 89 -33.11 0.46 -28.89
CA GLY A 89 -32.18 -0.64 -28.66
C GLY A 89 -31.02 -0.21 -27.76
N ALA A 90 -31.17 -0.42 -26.46
CA ALA A 90 -30.19 -0.13 -25.41
C ALA A 90 -28.75 -0.50 -25.81
N GLY A 91 -27.91 0.51 -25.97
CA GLY A 91 -26.47 0.36 -25.98
C GLY A 91 -25.96 0.67 -24.59
N ASP A 92 -25.46 -0.36 -23.90
CA ASP A 92 -24.61 -0.20 -22.72
C ASP A 92 -23.37 0.60 -23.14
N THR A 93 -23.45 1.92 -22.98
CA THR A 93 -22.25 2.74 -22.88
C THR A 93 -21.62 2.38 -21.55
N TRP A 94 -20.45 1.74 -21.62
CA TRP A 94 -19.53 1.67 -20.49
C TRP A 94 -19.28 3.10 -20.00
N GLU A 95 -20.00 3.51 -18.96
CA GLU A 95 -19.64 4.70 -18.19
C GLU A 95 -18.34 4.35 -17.47
N GLU A 96 -17.29 5.13 -17.73
CA GLU A 96 -16.10 5.07 -16.89
C GLU A 96 -16.50 5.33 -15.43
N PRO A 97 -15.86 4.65 -14.46
CA PRO A 97 -16.20 4.81 -13.05
C PRO A 97 -16.21 6.29 -12.68
N VAL A 98 -17.32 6.72 -12.07
CA VAL A 98 -17.56 8.11 -11.72
C VAL A 98 -16.52 8.52 -10.69
N VAL A 99 -15.52 9.26 -11.15
CA VAL A 99 -14.52 9.91 -10.31
C VAL A 99 -15.25 10.89 -9.38
N SER A 100 -15.18 10.66 -8.07
CA SER A 100 -15.50 11.71 -7.09
C SER A 100 -14.73 12.99 -7.46
N PRO A 101 -15.32 14.18 -7.31
CA PRO A 101 -14.72 15.40 -7.84
C PRO A 101 -13.46 15.73 -7.05
N VAL A 102 -12.31 15.38 -7.63
CA VAL A 102 -11.04 16.08 -7.38
C VAL A 102 -11.36 17.58 -7.44
N PRO A 103 -10.91 18.42 -6.50
CA PRO A 103 -11.07 19.86 -6.64
C PRO A 103 -10.48 20.26 -8.00
N SER A 104 -11.33 20.63 -8.95
CA SER A 104 -11.00 20.75 -10.39
C SER A 104 -9.94 21.81 -10.70
N ASP A 105 -9.51 22.56 -9.69
CA ASP A 105 -8.74 23.78 -9.84
C ASP A 105 -7.35 23.68 -9.17
N SER A 106 -6.95 22.50 -8.67
CA SER A 106 -5.62 22.29 -8.12
C SER A 106 -4.70 21.58 -9.11
N TRP A 107 -3.78 22.34 -9.71
CA TRP A 107 -2.70 21.83 -10.57
C TRP A 107 -1.81 20.77 -9.88
N CYS A 108 -1.91 20.61 -8.55
CA CYS A 108 -1.24 19.54 -7.80
C CYS A 108 -1.58 18.13 -8.29
N TYR A 109 -2.72 17.94 -8.96
CA TYR A 109 -3.15 16.66 -9.52
C TYR A 109 -2.74 16.45 -10.98
N ASP A 110 -2.09 17.45 -11.61
CA ASP A 110 -1.57 17.31 -12.98
C ASP A 110 -0.21 16.57 -12.94
N PRO A 111 -0.06 15.44 -13.69
CA PRO A 111 1.18 14.66 -13.73
C PRO A 111 2.42 15.43 -14.17
N SER A 112 2.26 16.55 -14.90
CA SER A 112 3.39 17.40 -15.29
C SER A 112 4.07 18.12 -14.12
N TYR A 113 3.44 18.14 -12.94
CA TYR A 113 3.96 18.75 -11.73
C TYR A 113 4.55 17.75 -10.72
N VAL A 114 4.62 16.46 -11.06
CA VAL A 114 5.36 15.47 -10.25
C VAL A 114 6.82 15.93 -10.10
N GLY A 115 7.32 15.91 -8.87
CA GLY A 115 8.66 16.39 -8.51
C GLY A 115 8.78 17.90 -8.29
N VAL A 116 7.67 18.64 -8.40
CA VAL A 116 7.56 20.07 -8.07
C VAL A 116 7.05 20.22 -6.64
N VAL A 117 7.51 21.27 -5.94
CA VAL A 117 6.99 21.65 -4.63
C VAL A 117 5.76 22.52 -4.82
N GLY A 118 4.66 22.20 -4.15
CA GLY A 118 3.43 22.97 -4.27
C GLY A 118 3.59 24.42 -3.83
N GLU A 119 2.93 25.32 -4.56
CA GLU A 119 2.94 26.75 -4.24
C GLU A 119 2.15 27.06 -2.96
N PRO A 120 2.60 28.02 -2.12
CA PRO A 120 1.88 28.42 -0.92
C PRO A 120 0.40 28.76 -1.20
N GLY A 121 -0.50 28.20 -0.39
CA GLY A 121 -1.95 28.42 -0.51
C GLY A 121 -2.69 27.43 -1.42
N SER A 122 -2.00 26.48 -2.07
CA SER A 122 -2.63 25.32 -2.70
C SER A 122 -2.82 24.18 -1.68
N VAL A 123 -3.58 23.14 -2.05
CA VAL A 123 -3.72 21.91 -1.25
C VAL A 123 -2.40 21.14 -1.11
N CYS A 124 -1.45 21.33 -2.04
CA CYS A 124 -0.11 20.75 -1.96
C CYS A 124 0.96 21.77 -1.52
N GLY A 125 0.56 22.94 -1.01
CA GLY A 125 1.49 24.05 -0.75
C GLY A 125 2.61 23.68 0.22
N GLY A 126 3.86 23.84 -0.21
CA GLY A 126 5.06 23.46 0.54
C GLY A 126 5.38 21.95 0.50
N MET A 127 4.53 21.12 -0.11
CA MET A 127 4.72 19.67 -0.18
C MET A 127 5.32 19.27 -1.54
N LEU A 128 6.20 18.28 -1.53
CA LEU A 128 6.70 17.68 -2.76
C LEU A 128 5.61 16.81 -3.38
N ILE A 129 5.18 17.14 -4.60
CA ILE A 129 4.23 16.33 -5.36
C ILE A 129 4.94 15.06 -5.82
N VAL A 130 4.41 13.90 -5.45
CA VAL A 130 5.04 12.60 -5.73
C VAL A 130 4.12 11.69 -6.55
N ASP A 131 4.74 10.75 -7.25
CA ASP A 131 4.08 9.61 -7.87
C ASP A 131 4.67 8.28 -7.35
N LEU A 132 4.22 7.16 -7.90
CA LEU A 132 4.74 5.84 -7.55
C LEU A 132 6.27 5.74 -7.72
N THR A 133 6.83 6.32 -8.79
CA THR A 133 8.27 6.18 -9.08
C THR A 133 9.12 6.87 -8.02
N MET A 134 8.62 7.96 -7.46
CA MET A 134 9.25 8.68 -6.36
C MET A 134 9.00 7.99 -5.02
N MET A 135 7.86 7.31 -4.85
CA MET A 135 7.52 6.59 -3.62
C MET A 135 8.20 5.23 -3.46
N HIS A 136 9.03 4.79 -4.43
CA HIS A 136 9.87 3.61 -4.27
C HIS A 136 10.86 3.82 -3.14
N MET A 137 10.53 3.26 -1.99
CA MET A 137 11.24 3.46 -0.75
C MET A 137 12.69 3.05 -0.83
N VAL A 138 13.59 4.02 -0.68
CA VAL A 138 15.00 3.78 -0.43
C VAL A 138 15.23 4.04 1.05
N ALA A 139 15.75 3.04 1.77
CA ALA A 139 16.19 3.22 3.15
C ALA A 139 17.19 4.39 3.18
N SER A 140 16.81 5.51 3.81
CA SER A 140 17.67 6.69 3.87
C SER A 140 18.60 6.55 5.06
N PRO A 141 19.93 6.57 4.88
CA PRO A 141 20.86 6.65 6.01
C PRO A 141 20.84 8.02 6.71
N ALA A 142 20.08 9.00 6.19
CA ALA A 142 20.07 10.39 6.66
C ALA A 142 18.97 10.70 7.70
N VAL A 143 17.98 9.82 7.89
CA VAL A 143 16.96 9.91 8.94
C VAL A 143 16.95 8.58 9.69
N GLY A 144 17.19 8.67 10.99
CA GLY A 144 17.97 7.68 11.72
C GLY A 144 17.23 6.39 12.04
N GLY A 145 17.58 5.29 11.36
CA GLY A 145 17.55 3.92 11.90
C GLY A 145 16.21 3.34 12.39
N ASP A 146 15.13 4.11 12.34
CA ASP A 146 13.76 3.79 12.73
C ASP A 146 12.90 3.32 11.56
N GLY A 147 13.46 3.32 10.35
CA GLY A 147 12.74 3.00 9.12
C GLY A 147 12.02 4.21 8.52
N THR A 148 12.35 5.44 8.92
CA THR A 148 11.86 6.66 8.27
C THR A 148 12.30 6.71 6.80
N PHE A 149 11.32 6.89 5.92
CA PHE A 149 11.55 7.03 4.49
C PHE A 149 11.62 8.50 4.14
N ALA A 150 12.56 8.85 3.27
CA ALA A 150 12.75 10.22 2.83
C ALA A 150 13.09 10.28 1.34
N LEU A 151 12.54 11.28 0.67
CA LEU A 151 12.86 11.63 -0.71
C LEU A 151 13.86 12.78 -0.72
N LEU A 152 14.99 12.60 -1.42
CA LEU A 152 15.98 13.65 -1.57
C LEU A 152 15.71 14.43 -2.86
N LYS A 153 15.35 15.71 -2.72
CA LYS A 153 15.13 16.64 -3.84
C LYS A 153 15.91 17.92 -3.61
N ASP A 154 16.83 18.24 -4.53
CA ASP A 154 17.65 19.46 -4.52
C ASP A 154 18.38 19.73 -3.19
N GLY A 155 18.83 18.66 -2.52
CA GLY A 155 19.51 18.73 -1.22
C GLY A 155 18.59 18.81 0.00
N THR A 156 17.27 18.81 -0.22
CA THR A 156 16.23 18.81 0.82
C THR A 156 15.66 17.42 0.97
N TYR A 157 15.51 16.94 2.20
CA TYR A 157 14.84 15.68 2.51
C TYR A 157 13.36 15.97 2.78
N TYR A 158 12.49 15.32 2.00
CA TYR A 158 11.06 15.28 2.25
C TYR A 158 10.75 13.98 2.96
N THR A 159 10.15 14.05 4.13
CA THR A 159 9.85 12.87 4.97
C THR A 159 8.34 12.74 5.13
N PHE A 160 7.92 11.67 5.80
CA PHE A 160 6.52 11.46 6.13
C PHE A 160 6.11 12.07 7.48
N GLU A 161 7.01 12.74 8.19
CA GLU A 161 6.77 13.20 9.57
C GLU A 161 7.12 14.68 9.79
N ASP A 162 7.62 15.38 8.77
CA ASP A 162 8.07 16.78 8.91
C ASP A 162 7.02 17.76 8.38
N ASP A 163 6.35 18.46 9.29
CA ASP A 163 5.42 19.58 9.02
C ASP A 163 6.00 20.63 8.04
N ALA A 164 7.33 20.76 7.94
CA ALA A 164 7.99 21.68 7.03
C ALA A 164 8.31 21.09 5.64
N HIS A 165 8.43 19.77 5.50
CA HIS A 165 8.85 19.09 4.27
C HIS A 165 8.08 17.78 4.04
N ASN A 166 6.76 17.91 3.91
CA ASN A 166 5.85 16.80 3.63
C ASN A 166 5.78 16.44 2.14
N ILE A 167 5.22 15.28 1.87
CA ILE A 167 4.90 14.82 0.51
C ILE A 167 3.40 14.95 0.23
N PHE A 168 3.06 15.31 -1.01
CA PHE A 168 1.68 15.29 -1.50
C PHE A 168 1.44 14.01 -2.29
N THR A 169 0.66 13.10 -1.71
CA THR A 169 0.41 11.75 -2.23
C THR A 169 -0.80 11.66 -3.16
N GLY A 170 -1.50 12.77 -3.42
CA GLY A 170 -2.76 12.78 -4.17
C GLY A 170 -2.66 12.28 -5.61
N GLN A 171 -1.47 12.08 -6.18
CA GLN A 171 -1.29 11.45 -7.50
C GLN A 171 -0.97 9.94 -7.44
N VAL A 172 -0.74 9.41 -6.25
CA VAL A 172 -0.33 8.01 -6.07
C VAL A 172 -1.54 7.10 -6.19
N LYS A 173 -1.42 6.10 -7.08
CA LYS A 173 -2.44 5.06 -7.27
C LYS A 173 -2.15 3.76 -6.52
N TYR A 174 -0.86 3.49 -6.28
CA TYR A 174 -0.39 2.21 -5.75
C TYR A 174 0.42 2.45 -4.47
N PHE A 175 -0.18 2.14 -3.33
CA PHE A 175 0.46 2.23 -2.01
C PHE A 175 0.88 0.85 -1.47
N GLY A 176 0.66 -0.21 -2.25
CA GLY A 176 0.92 -1.59 -1.83
C GLY A 176 2.36 -1.82 -1.35
N LYS A 177 2.50 -2.62 -0.30
CA LYS A 177 3.77 -3.00 0.35
C LYS A 177 4.63 -1.86 0.90
N MET A 178 4.13 -0.63 0.92
CA MET A 178 4.93 0.53 1.31
C MET A 178 5.44 0.47 2.76
N PHE A 179 4.86 -0.29 3.67
CA PHE A 179 5.38 -0.42 5.04
C PHE A 179 5.47 -1.87 5.49
N GLU A 180 5.53 -2.79 4.52
CA GLU A 180 5.60 -4.24 4.76
C GLU A 180 6.84 -4.61 5.58
N SER A 181 6.64 -5.32 6.70
CA SER A 181 7.68 -5.82 7.60
C SER A 181 8.61 -4.73 8.15
N THR A 182 8.11 -3.51 8.28
CA THR A 182 8.84 -2.37 8.88
C THR A 182 8.49 -2.19 10.37
N SER A 183 9.14 -1.22 11.02
CA SER A 183 8.78 -0.72 12.35
C SER A 183 8.14 0.68 12.29
N TYR A 184 7.64 1.09 11.12
CA TYR A 184 7.16 2.44 10.90
C TYR A 184 5.88 2.71 11.70
N ASN A 185 5.82 3.85 12.39
CA ASN A 185 4.65 4.28 13.16
C ASN A 185 4.54 5.81 13.17
N GLY A 186 5.02 6.49 12.13
CA GLY A 186 4.87 7.94 11.96
C GLY A 186 3.48 8.31 11.47
N ASP A 187 3.02 9.49 11.86
CA ASP A 187 1.71 10.02 11.45
C ASP A 187 1.66 10.20 9.92
N ILE A 188 0.68 9.58 9.29
CA ILE A 188 0.39 9.65 7.84
C ILE A 188 -1.09 9.95 7.59
N GLY A 189 -1.82 10.41 8.61
CA GLY A 189 -3.24 10.75 8.48
C GLY A 189 -3.45 11.92 7.52
N TYR A 190 -2.45 12.76 7.31
CA TYR A 190 -2.53 13.90 6.39
C TYR A 190 -2.36 13.52 4.90
N TRP A 191 -2.08 12.25 4.58
CA TRP A 191 -1.93 11.81 3.20
C TRP A 191 -3.24 11.92 2.43
N ASP A 192 -3.14 12.41 1.19
CA ASP A 192 -4.24 12.34 0.23
C ASP A 192 -4.21 10.97 -0.45
N THR A 193 -5.20 10.14 -0.14
CA THR A 193 -5.39 8.79 -0.71
C THR A 193 -6.51 8.73 -1.74
N SER A 194 -7.12 9.86 -2.12
CA SER A 194 -8.35 9.87 -2.92
C SER A 194 -8.18 9.25 -4.31
N ASN A 195 -6.95 9.16 -4.84
CA ASN A 195 -6.64 8.53 -6.12
C ASN A 195 -6.07 7.10 -5.98
N ALA A 196 -6.01 6.56 -4.76
CA ALA A 196 -5.51 5.21 -4.52
C ALA A 196 -6.44 4.15 -5.14
N LEU A 197 -5.81 3.17 -5.81
CA LEU A 197 -6.47 2.00 -6.40
C LEU A 197 -6.02 0.71 -5.71
N GLU A 198 -4.78 0.65 -5.24
CA GLU A 198 -4.20 -0.54 -4.61
C GLU A 198 -3.48 -0.20 -3.30
N MET A 199 -3.89 -0.85 -2.20
CA MET A 199 -3.29 -0.72 -0.87
C MET A 199 -2.90 -2.09 -0.27
N HIS A 200 -2.82 -3.12 -1.11
CA HIS A 200 -2.53 -4.48 -0.68
C HIS A 200 -1.20 -4.56 0.11
N TRP A 201 -1.20 -5.32 1.21
CA TRP A 201 -0.02 -5.55 2.05
C TRP A 201 0.70 -4.30 2.57
N MET A 202 0.06 -3.11 2.53
CA MET A 202 0.74 -1.85 2.86
C MET A 202 1.41 -1.88 4.24
N PHE A 203 0.76 -2.41 5.28
CA PHE A 203 1.32 -2.54 6.63
C PHE A 203 1.52 -3.99 7.05
N MET A 204 1.59 -4.93 6.10
CA MET A 204 1.70 -6.34 6.44
C MET A 204 2.96 -6.62 7.28
N GLY A 205 2.82 -7.24 8.45
CA GLY A 205 3.93 -7.53 9.36
C GLY A 205 4.52 -6.31 10.07
N ASN A 206 3.95 -5.11 9.89
CA ASN A 206 4.36 -3.93 10.66
C ASN A 206 3.76 -3.99 12.07
N SER A 207 4.46 -4.69 12.97
CA SER A 207 4.03 -4.91 14.35
C SER A 207 3.90 -3.65 15.21
N ALA A 208 4.41 -2.51 14.78
CA ALA A 208 4.41 -1.26 15.55
C ALA A 208 3.34 -0.25 15.12
N PHE A 209 2.79 -0.39 13.91
CA PHE A 209 1.92 0.60 13.31
C PHE A 209 0.55 0.68 13.99
N ASN A 210 0.16 1.87 14.43
CA ASN A 210 -1.12 2.14 15.05
C ASN A 210 -1.50 3.64 14.96
N GLN A 211 -1.41 4.21 13.77
CA GLN A 211 -1.76 5.61 13.52
C GLN A 211 -3.22 5.78 13.12
N ASP A 212 -3.75 6.99 13.32
CA ASP A 212 -5.11 7.35 12.91
C ASP A 212 -5.18 7.50 11.38
N LEU A 213 -6.08 6.75 10.75
CA LEU A 213 -6.32 6.74 9.30
C LEU A 213 -7.75 7.16 8.95
N SER A 214 -8.48 7.76 9.90
CA SER A 214 -9.89 8.15 9.71
C SER A 214 -10.10 9.20 8.63
N THR A 215 -9.06 9.94 8.27
CA THR A 215 -9.05 10.98 7.23
C THR A 215 -8.83 10.45 5.82
N TRP A 216 -8.43 9.18 5.67
CA TRP A 216 -8.15 8.60 4.35
C TRP A 216 -9.44 8.39 3.55
N ASP A 217 -9.43 8.87 2.31
CA ASP A 217 -10.44 8.51 1.32
C ASP A 217 -9.99 7.24 0.59
N VAL A 218 -10.69 6.13 0.86
CA VAL A 218 -10.43 4.82 0.25
C VAL A 218 -11.51 4.39 -0.74
N SER A 219 -12.42 5.31 -1.12
CA SER A 219 -13.59 5.01 -1.95
C SER A 219 -13.26 4.46 -3.34
N ASN A 220 -12.05 4.73 -3.85
CA ASN A 220 -11.56 4.25 -5.14
C ASN A 220 -10.71 2.98 -5.06
N VAL A 221 -10.36 2.52 -3.85
CA VAL A 221 -9.45 1.37 -3.67
C VAL A 221 -10.16 0.08 -4.05
N GLN A 222 -9.51 -0.72 -4.89
CA GLN A 222 -10.04 -2.00 -5.37
C GLN A 222 -9.43 -3.20 -4.62
N TYR A 223 -8.19 -3.09 -4.16
CA TYR A 223 -7.44 -4.18 -3.51
C TYR A 223 -6.87 -3.74 -2.17
N MET A 224 -7.33 -4.38 -1.09
CA MET A 224 -6.86 -4.16 0.30
C MET A 224 -6.36 -5.44 0.97
N ASN A 225 -6.14 -6.50 0.19
CA ASN A 225 -5.74 -7.79 0.72
C ASN A 225 -4.47 -7.68 1.55
N GLY A 226 -4.52 -8.20 2.78
CA GLY A 226 -3.44 -8.20 3.75
C GLY A 226 -2.93 -6.82 4.18
N MET A 227 -3.68 -5.73 3.96
CA MET A 227 -3.25 -4.37 4.28
C MET A 227 -2.75 -4.23 5.73
N PHE A 228 -3.38 -4.88 6.70
CA PHE A 228 -2.98 -4.91 8.11
C PHE A 228 -2.66 -6.33 8.62
N GLY A 229 -2.39 -7.28 7.71
CA GLY A 229 -2.08 -8.66 8.10
C GLY A 229 -0.81 -8.70 8.96
N TYR A 230 -0.84 -9.35 10.13
CA TYR A 230 0.25 -9.40 11.11
C TYR A 230 0.69 -8.02 11.66
N ALA A 231 -0.10 -6.96 11.49
CA ALA A 231 0.11 -5.68 12.16
C ALA A 231 -0.42 -5.74 13.61
N SER A 232 0.29 -6.47 14.47
CA SER A 232 -0.22 -6.92 15.78
C SER A 232 -0.65 -5.79 16.74
N ALA A 233 -0.09 -4.59 16.61
CA ALA A 233 -0.47 -3.42 17.43
C ALA A 233 -1.62 -2.58 16.85
N PHE A 234 -2.03 -2.81 15.61
CA PHE A 234 -3.00 -1.96 14.92
C PHE A 234 -4.40 -2.10 15.51
N ASN A 235 -5.00 -0.98 15.90
CA ASN A 235 -6.34 -0.90 16.48
C ASN A 235 -7.00 0.48 16.28
N SER A 236 -6.67 1.16 15.19
CA SER A 236 -7.24 2.47 14.85
C SER A 236 -8.64 2.33 14.20
N PRO A 237 -9.56 3.28 14.43
CA PRO A 237 -10.92 3.21 13.89
C PRO A 237 -10.93 3.32 12.37
N LEU A 238 -11.69 2.43 11.72
CA LEU A 238 -11.83 2.36 10.25
C LEU A 238 -13.31 2.37 9.79
N ASN A 239 -14.25 2.54 10.72
CA ASN A 239 -15.68 2.39 10.44
C ASN A 239 -16.19 3.40 9.39
N ASP A 240 -15.57 4.58 9.28
CA ASP A 240 -16.00 5.61 8.34
C ASP A 240 -15.44 5.42 6.91
N TRP A 241 -14.63 4.39 6.68
CA TRP A 241 -14.11 4.09 5.34
C TRP A 241 -15.20 3.61 4.39
N ASP A 242 -15.26 4.20 3.19
CA ASP A 242 -16.08 3.69 2.10
C ASP A 242 -15.34 2.57 1.35
N VAL A 243 -15.58 1.33 1.74
CA VAL A 243 -14.99 0.13 1.09
C VAL A 243 -15.85 -0.43 -0.04
N SER A 244 -16.82 0.33 -0.57
CA SER A 244 -17.78 -0.18 -1.56
C SER A 244 -17.19 -0.60 -2.90
N SER A 245 -15.98 -0.15 -3.22
CA SER A 245 -15.23 -0.52 -4.43
C SER A 245 -14.26 -1.70 -4.22
N VAL A 246 -14.04 -2.14 -2.98
CA VAL A 246 -13.01 -3.14 -2.66
C VAL A 246 -13.50 -4.54 -3.05
N THR A 247 -12.70 -5.23 -3.87
CA THR A 247 -13.05 -6.55 -4.41
C THR A 247 -12.29 -7.70 -3.71
N ASP A 248 -11.10 -7.42 -3.17
CA ASP A 248 -10.29 -8.39 -2.41
C ASP A 248 -9.92 -7.83 -1.02
N MET A 249 -10.45 -8.49 0.01
CA MET A 249 -10.19 -8.21 1.44
C MET A 249 -9.51 -9.40 2.13
N SER A 250 -8.98 -10.37 1.38
CA SER A 250 -8.32 -11.54 1.96
C SER A 250 -7.15 -11.14 2.85
N HIS A 251 -6.94 -11.86 3.96
CA HIS A 251 -5.90 -11.56 4.95
C HIS A 251 -5.91 -10.16 5.58
N MET A 252 -6.90 -9.28 5.32
CA MET A 252 -6.83 -7.85 5.64
C MET A 252 -6.44 -7.57 7.10
N PHE A 253 -6.96 -8.35 8.05
CA PHE A 253 -6.65 -8.29 9.49
C PHE A 253 -6.12 -9.62 10.05
N GLY A 254 -5.66 -10.53 9.19
CA GLY A 254 -5.17 -11.83 9.64
C GLY A 254 -3.92 -11.66 10.51
N GLY A 255 -3.94 -12.08 11.78
CA GLY A 255 -2.87 -11.86 12.75
C GLY A 255 -2.77 -10.43 13.30
N ALA A 256 -3.79 -9.59 13.11
CA ALA A 256 -3.87 -8.27 13.74
C ALA A 256 -4.39 -8.40 15.18
N ASP A 257 -3.54 -8.93 16.07
CA ASP A 257 -3.92 -9.38 17.42
C ASP A 257 -4.74 -8.37 18.24
N ALA A 258 -4.41 -7.07 18.14
CA ALA A 258 -5.06 -6.00 18.91
C ALA A 258 -6.33 -5.43 18.26
N PHE A 259 -6.61 -5.73 17.00
CA PHE A 259 -7.67 -5.07 16.24
C PHE A 259 -9.06 -5.50 16.74
N ASN A 260 -9.86 -4.52 17.20
CA ASN A 260 -11.22 -4.76 17.65
C ASN A 260 -12.12 -3.51 17.48
N GLN A 261 -11.95 -2.81 16.35
CA GLN A 261 -12.76 -1.64 16.01
C GLN A 261 -14.01 -2.03 15.23
N PRO A 262 -15.12 -1.28 15.39
CA PRO A 262 -16.34 -1.53 14.63
C PRO A 262 -16.10 -1.40 13.12
N LEU A 263 -16.77 -2.25 12.35
CA LEU A 263 -16.79 -2.26 10.88
C LEU A 263 -18.22 -2.44 10.34
N ASP A 264 -19.24 -2.21 11.16
CA ASP A 264 -20.64 -2.53 10.87
C ASP A 264 -21.24 -1.69 9.72
N THR A 265 -20.64 -0.53 9.44
CA THR A 265 -21.04 0.39 8.36
C THR A 265 -20.42 0.08 7.00
N TRP A 266 -19.47 -0.85 6.93
CA TRP A 266 -18.78 -1.20 5.69
C TRP A 266 -19.73 -1.78 4.64
N LYS A 267 -19.68 -1.21 3.43
CA LYS A 267 -20.45 -1.70 2.27
C LYS A 267 -19.66 -2.78 1.53
N THR A 268 -19.74 -4.02 1.98
CA THR A 268 -18.94 -5.13 1.43
C THR A 268 -19.48 -5.78 0.14
N GLY A 269 -20.48 -5.19 -0.51
CA GLY A 269 -21.23 -5.82 -1.61
C GLY A 269 -20.41 -6.13 -2.87
N ALA A 270 -19.27 -5.46 -3.06
CA ALA A 270 -18.34 -5.71 -4.17
C ALA A 270 -17.28 -6.78 -3.86
N ALA A 271 -17.09 -7.15 -2.59
CA ALA A 271 -16.04 -8.07 -2.18
C ALA A 271 -16.32 -9.49 -2.68
N THR A 272 -15.33 -10.07 -3.36
CA THR A 272 -15.39 -11.43 -3.93
C THR A 272 -14.48 -12.40 -3.19
N ASN A 273 -13.53 -11.90 -2.40
CA ASN A 273 -12.59 -12.68 -1.61
C ASN A 273 -12.43 -12.10 -0.21
N MET A 274 -12.63 -12.94 0.82
CA MET A 274 -12.43 -12.64 2.23
C MET A 274 -11.70 -13.78 2.95
N ASP A 275 -10.99 -14.63 2.23
CA ASP A 275 -10.23 -15.73 2.83
C ASP A 275 -9.23 -15.17 3.86
N TYR A 276 -9.12 -15.83 5.02
CA TYR A 276 -8.22 -15.45 6.12
C TYR A 276 -8.39 -14.03 6.68
N MET A 277 -9.50 -13.33 6.41
CA MET A 277 -9.66 -11.91 6.75
C MET A 277 -9.37 -11.59 8.22
N PHE A 278 -9.80 -12.44 9.15
CA PHE A 278 -9.61 -12.33 10.60
C PHE A 278 -8.91 -13.55 11.21
N ASN A 279 -8.24 -14.39 10.40
CA ASN A 279 -7.50 -15.55 10.89
C ASN A 279 -6.43 -15.11 11.91
N ASP A 280 -6.39 -15.71 13.10
CA ASP A 280 -5.50 -15.35 14.21
C ASP A 280 -5.70 -13.89 14.72
N ALA A 281 -6.83 -13.23 14.45
CA ALA A 281 -7.14 -11.88 14.99
C ALA A 281 -7.67 -11.97 16.43
N ASP A 282 -6.79 -12.24 17.39
CA ASP A 282 -7.14 -12.66 18.76
C ASP A 282 -8.22 -11.83 19.47
N SER A 283 -8.17 -10.50 19.34
CA SER A 283 -9.07 -9.58 20.04
C SER A 283 -10.38 -9.29 19.30
N PHE A 284 -10.51 -9.67 18.04
CA PHE A 284 -11.64 -9.26 17.20
C PHE A 284 -12.95 -9.92 17.65
N ALA A 285 -13.96 -9.11 17.96
CA ALA A 285 -15.26 -9.57 18.45
C ALA A 285 -16.40 -8.59 18.11
N GLN A 286 -16.49 -8.19 16.83
CA GLN A 286 -17.51 -7.26 16.35
C GLN A 286 -18.72 -7.96 15.72
N ASP A 287 -19.83 -7.22 15.60
CA ASP A 287 -21.03 -7.66 14.90
C ASP A 287 -21.01 -7.19 13.44
N LEU A 288 -20.88 -8.16 12.53
CA LEU A 288 -20.86 -8.01 11.09
C LEU A 288 -22.08 -8.67 10.44
N SER A 289 -23.12 -9.00 11.21
CA SER A 289 -24.31 -9.71 10.72
C SER A 289 -25.08 -8.93 9.63
N MET A 290 -24.86 -7.63 9.53
CA MET A 290 -25.46 -6.74 8.53
C MET A 290 -24.64 -6.57 7.24
N TRP A 291 -23.46 -7.19 7.15
CA TRP A 291 -22.66 -7.12 5.93
C TRP A 291 -23.35 -7.76 4.73
N CYS A 292 -23.29 -7.08 3.59
CA CYS A 292 -23.75 -7.57 2.31
C CYS A 292 -22.62 -8.37 1.64
N VAL A 293 -22.72 -9.70 1.63
CA VAL A 293 -21.69 -10.63 1.11
C VAL A 293 -22.27 -11.56 0.04
N SER A 294 -23.10 -11.00 -0.84
CA SER A 294 -23.84 -11.77 -1.85
C SER A 294 -22.96 -12.39 -2.94
N GLN A 295 -21.75 -11.87 -3.15
CA GLN A 295 -20.80 -12.39 -4.13
C GLN A 295 -20.02 -13.62 -3.61
N ILE A 296 -20.04 -13.87 -2.30
CA ILE A 296 -19.27 -14.94 -1.64
C ILE A 296 -20.25 -16.01 -1.18
N ALA A 297 -20.48 -17.02 -2.03
CA ALA A 297 -21.55 -18.00 -1.86
C ALA A 297 -21.38 -18.99 -0.69
N ALA A 298 -20.16 -19.10 -0.13
CA ALA A 298 -19.84 -20.03 0.94
C ALA A 298 -18.91 -19.38 1.96
N PHE A 299 -18.82 -19.97 3.14
CA PHE A 299 -17.91 -19.53 4.18
C PHE A 299 -16.46 -19.47 3.65
N PRO A 300 -15.78 -18.31 3.68
CA PRO A 300 -14.41 -18.16 3.20
C PRO A 300 -13.43 -19.06 3.94
N GLN A 301 -12.35 -19.44 3.27
CA GLN A 301 -11.32 -20.27 3.87
C GLN A 301 -10.71 -19.55 5.07
N ASN A 302 -10.77 -20.20 6.24
CA ASN A 302 -10.19 -19.71 7.49
C ASN A 302 -10.55 -18.25 7.83
N PHE A 303 -11.76 -17.80 7.46
CA PHE A 303 -12.20 -16.42 7.65
C PHE A 303 -11.88 -15.86 9.05
N ASP A 304 -12.14 -16.64 10.09
CA ASP A 304 -11.92 -16.32 11.51
C ASP A 304 -11.29 -17.49 12.29
N ALA A 305 -10.46 -18.30 11.61
CA ALA A 305 -9.79 -19.40 12.28
C ALA A 305 -8.86 -18.85 13.39
N ASN A 306 -8.86 -19.50 14.56
CA ASN A 306 -8.10 -19.06 15.74
C ASN A 306 -8.44 -17.64 16.23
N THR A 307 -9.70 -17.20 16.11
CA THR A 307 -10.19 -15.92 16.65
C THR A 307 -11.01 -16.17 17.94
N PRO A 308 -10.39 -16.43 19.10
CA PRO A 308 -11.08 -16.90 20.30
C PRO A 308 -12.12 -15.93 20.85
N ALA A 309 -11.91 -14.61 20.70
CA ALA A 309 -12.85 -13.60 21.19
C ALA A 309 -14.21 -13.65 20.48
N TRP A 310 -14.24 -14.05 19.20
CA TRP A 310 -15.48 -14.21 18.42
C TRP A 310 -16.19 -15.55 18.71
N GLY A 311 -15.50 -16.51 19.34
CA GLY A 311 -15.93 -17.90 19.53
C GLY A 311 -16.75 -18.23 20.77
N ALA A 312 -17.48 -17.29 21.39
CA ALA A 312 -18.32 -17.56 22.57
C ALA A 312 -19.68 -16.80 22.65
N GLY A 313 -20.08 -16.06 21.62
CA GLY A 313 -21.31 -15.23 21.62
C GLY A 313 -22.15 -15.38 20.34
N PRO A 314 -23.39 -14.84 20.32
CA PRO A 314 -24.30 -14.95 19.16
C PRO A 314 -23.60 -14.45 17.89
N ASP A 315 -23.71 -15.23 16.83
CA ASP A 315 -22.86 -15.15 15.63
C ASP A 315 -22.98 -13.79 14.94
N GLY A 316 -22.15 -12.82 15.35
CA GLY A 316 -21.92 -11.56 14.65
C GLY A 316 -21.21 -11.75 13.31
N ARG A 317 -21.31 -12.93 12.70
CA ARG A 317 -20.70 -13.27 11.41
C ARG A 317 -21.66 -12.88 10.29
N PRO A 318 -21.15 -12.51 9.11
CA PRO A 318 -21.98 -12.32 7.93
C PRO A 318 -22.73 -13.60 7.54
N VAL A 319 -23.90 -13.45 6.93
CA VAL A 319 -24.61 -14.57 6.29
C VAL A 319 -24.15 -14.66 4.84
N TRP A 320 -23.17 -15.53 4.59
CA TRP A 320 -22.56 -15.73 3.27
C TRP A 320 -23.59 -15.99 2.16
N GLY A 321 -23.37 -15.36 1.00
CA GLY A 321 -24.26 -15.45 -0.15
C GLY A 321 -25.52 -14.60 -0.05
N THR A 322 -25.61 -13.70 0.94
CA THR A 322 -26.80 -12.86 1.15
C THR A 322 -26.45 -11.38 1.32
N CYS A 323 -27.49 -10.55 1.24
CA CYS A 323 -27.42 -9.11 1.52
C CYS A 323 -28.57 -8.78 2.48
N PRO A 324 -28.29 -8.65 3.80
CA PRO A 324 -29.31 -8.31 4.78
C PRO A 324 -30.00 -7.00 4.44
N THR A 325 -31.33 -6.95 4.56
CA THR A 325 -32.07 -5.69 4.48
C THR A 325 -32.06 -5.02 5.85
N PRO A 326 -31.73 -3.73 5.94
CA PRO A 326 -31.74 -2.97 7.20
C PRO A 326 -33.14 -2.86 7.83
#